data_AF-A0A0C2G7L6-F1
#
_entry.id   AF-A0A0C2G7L6-F1
#
_cell.length_a   1.000
_cell.length_b   1.000
_cell.length_c   1.000
_cell.angle_alpha   90.00
_cell.angle_beta   90.00
_cell.angle_gamma   90.00
#
_symmetry.space_group_name_H-M   'P 1'
#
loop_
_entity.id
_entity.type
_entity.pdbx_description
1 polymer ?
#
loop_
_entity_poly.entity_id
_entity_poly.type
_entity_poly.pdbx_seq_one_letter_code
_entity_poly.pdbx_strand_id
1 'polypeptide(L)'
;MAGILAKAGYPIVKKSADAKIWVLNSCTVKTPSETQASNLLEEGRKLGKYVVMAGCVSQLNIADACKAANMCSTDCFMQAAPDEPWLKNVSIVGVKQIDRILEVVEETLKGNTVRLLSRKRPDAGLSLPKMRKNDLVEVLAINTGCLNHCTYCKTKMARGDLKSYPLEELVEQVSNLSGMTSTFFVFWSTPEFCER
;
A
#
# COMPACT_ATOMS: atom_id res chain seq x y z
N MET A 1 -2.85 -8.20 -0.35
CA MET A 1 -2.13 -8.58 0.88
C MET A 1 -2.93 -9.57 1.73
N ALA A 2 -4.10 -9.22 2.27
CA ALA A 2 -4.86 -10.14 3.13
C ALA A 2 -5.22 -11.47 2.44
N GLY A 3 -5.60 -11.45 1.16
CA GLY A 3 -5.85 -12.68 0.39
C GLY A 3 -4.59 -13.53 0.14
N ILE A 4 -3.42 -12.91 -0.01
CA ILE A 4 -2.14 -13.63 -0.14
C ILE A 4 -1.86 -14.40 1.15
N LEU A 5 -2.01 -13.73 2.30
CA LEU A 5 -1.79 -14.34 3.61
C LEU A 5 -2.83 -15.44 3.89
N ALA A 6 -4.10 -15.21 3.57
CA ALA A 6 -5.15 -16.22 3.72
C ALA A 6 -4.88 -17.47 2.85
N LYS A 7 -4.45 -17.28 1.59
CA LYS A 7 -4.07 -18.39 0.70
C LYS A 7 -2.87 -19.18 1.24
N ALA A 8 -1.96 -18.52 1.94
CA ALA A 8 -0.82 -19.15 2.62
C ALA A 8 -1.18 -19.82 3.96
N GLY A 9 -2.46 -19.79 4.37
CA GLY A 9 -2.93 -20.45 5.60
C GLY A 9 -2.89 -19.58 6.86
N TYR A 10 -2.63 -18.27 6.74
CA TYR A 10 -2.67 -17.36 7.89
C TYR A 10 -4.12 -16.95 8.19
N PRO A 11 -4.66 -17.26 9.39
CA PRO A 11 -6.01 -16.88 9.75
C PRO A 11 -6.08 -15.36 9.97
N ILE A 12 -7.06 -14.72 9.33
CA ILE A 12 -7.27 -13.28 9.45
C ILE A 12 -8.33 -13.04 10.53
N VAL A 13 -7.90 -12.42 11.64
CA VAL A 13 -8.75 -12.15 12.80
C VAL A 13 -9.47 -10.81 12.68
N LYS A 14 -10.67 -10.72 13.26
CA LYS A 14 -11.48 -9.48 13.27
C LYS A 14 -11.05 -8.50 14.35
N LYS A 15 -10.56 -8.99 15.50
CA LYS A 15 -10.11 -8.16 16.62
C LYS A 15 -8.59 -8.03 16.58
N SER A 16 -8.08 -6.81 16.73
CA SER A 16 -6.64 -6.54 16.73
C SER A 16 -5.90 -7.22 17.89
N ALA A 17 -6.56 -7.36 19.04
CA ALA A 17 -6.01 -8.00 20.24
C ALA A 17 -5.61 -9.48 20.01
N ASP A 18 -6.39 -10.21 19.19
CA ASP A 18 -6.18 -11.63 18.93
C ASP A 18 -5.06 -11.89 17.91
N ALA A 19 -4.64 -10.85 17.18
CA ALA A 19 -3.59 -10.98 16.17
C ALA A 19 -2.20 -11.08 16.82
N LYS A 20 -1.36 -12.00 16.34
CA LYS A 20 0.07 -12.06 16.70
C LYS A 20 0.91 -11.04 15.91
N ILE A 21 0.51 -10.75 14.68
CA ILE A 21 1.16 -9.81 13.78
C ILE A 21 0.14 -8.84 13.19
N TRP A 22 0.49 -7.56 13.14
CA TRP A 22 -0.30 -6.50 12.54
C TRP A 22 0.31 -6.09 11.21
N VAL A 23 -0.49 -6.09 10.14
CA VAL A 23 -0.09 -5.56 8.83
C VAL A 23 -0.81 -4.24 8.63
N LEU A 24 -0.10 -3.14 8.84
CA LEU A 24 -0.64 -1.78 8.76
C LEU A 24 -0.45 -1.25 7.34
N ASN A 25 -1.53 -1.19 6.56
CA ASN A 25 -1.50 -0.58 5.22
C ASN A 25 -1.91 0.90 5.31
N SER A 26 -0.97 1.81 5.11
CA SER A 26 -1.21 3.26 5.22
C SER A 26 -0.85 4.05 3.96
N CYS A 27 -1.50 5.19 3.83
CA CYS A 27 -1.29 6.17 2.78
C CYS A 27 -0.54 7.38 3.34
N THR A 28 0.47 7.89 2.63
CA THR A 28 1.21 9.11 3.02
C THR A 28 0.61 10.39 2.46
N VAL A 29 -0.40 10.27 1.60
CA VAL A 29 -0.96 11.41 0.87
C VAL A 29 -1.69 12.36 1.82
N LYS A 30 -2.23 11.84 2.92
CA LYS A 30 -2.94 12.62 3.94
C LYS A 30 -2.25 12.45 5.29
N THR A 31 -1.82 13.55 5.90
CA THR A 31 -1.17 13.56 7.23
C THR A 31 -1.97 12.81 8.31
N PRO A 32 -3.31 12.89 8.39
CA PRO A 32 -4.08 12.09 9.37
C PRO A 32 -3.88 10.57 9.24
N SER A 33 -3.70 10.06 8.02
CA SER A 33 -3.47 8.62 7.79
C SER A 33 -2.08 8.17 8.23
N GLU A 34 -1.10 9.07 8.12
CA GLU A 34 0.26 8.86 8.61
C GLU A 34 0.28 8.84 10.14
N THR A 35 -0.33 9.84 10.79
CA THR A 35 -0.46 9.90 12.26
C THR A 35 -1.21 8.71 12.83
N GLN A 36 -2.28 8.26 12.15
CA GLN A 36 -2.99 7.06 12.58
C GLN A 36 -2.08 5.82 12.51
N ALA A 37 -1.25 5.71 11.47
CA ALA A 37 -0.33 4.58 11.34
C ALA A 37 0.78 4.60 12.40
N SER A 38 1.33 5.75 12.73
CA SER A 38 2.33 5.86 13.80
C SER A 38 1.75 5.47 15.15
N ASN A 39 0.54 5.94 15.47
CA ASN A 39 -0.13 5.61 16.72
C ASN A 39 -0.41 4.10 16.84
N LEU A 40 -0.92 3.47 15.77
CA LEU A 40 -1.18 2.03 15.75
C LEU A 40 0.11 1.20 15.83
N LEU A 41 1.21 1.70 15.25
CA LEU A 41 2.50 1.03 15.32
C LEU A 41 3.05 1.03 16.75
N GLU A 42 2.98 2.18 17.43
CA GLU A 42 3.40 2.27 18.83
C GLU A 42 2.52 1.42 19.75
N GLU A 43 1.20 1.41 19.53
CA GLU A 43 0.27 0.55 20.26
C GLU A 43 0.62 -0.94 20.08
N GLY A 44 0.80 -1.38 18.84
CA GLY A 44 1.19 -2.76 18.53
C GLY A 44 2.49 -3.15 19.23
N ARG A 45 3.48 -2.25 19.25
CA ARG A 45 4.75 -2.46 19.97
C ARG A 45 4.57 -2.58 21.48
N LYS A 46 3.78 -1.69 22.08
CA LYS A 46 3.47 -1.73 23.53
C LYS A 46 2.78 -3.04 23.92
N LEU A 47 1.95 -3.59 23.03
CA LEU A 47 1.27 -4.87 23.20
C LEU A 47 2.15 -6.09 22.83
N GLY A 48 3.44 -5.88 22.50
CA GLY A 48 4.37 -6.96 22.13
C GLY A 48 4.00 -7.68 20.83
N LYS A 49 3.25 -7.02 19.94
CA LYS A 49 2.85 -7.57 18.64
C LYS A 49 3.95 -7.34 17.61
N TYR A 50 4.09 -8.27 16.68
CA TYR A 50 4.87 -8.02 15.47
C TYR A 50 4.13 -7.01 14.60
N VAL A 51 4.84 -6.06 13.99
CA VAL A 51 4.23 -5.04 13.13
C VAL A 51 4.96 -4.99 11.80
N VAL A 52 4.19 -5.08 10.71
CA VAL A 52 4.64 -4.86 9.33
C VAL A 52 3.95 -3.62 8.81
N MET A 53 4.74 -2.66 8.36
CA MET A 53 4.25 -1.44 7.73
C MET A 53 4.20 -1.62 6.22
N ALA A 54 3.07 -1.28 5.60
CA ALA A 54 2.87 -1.38 4.16
C ALA A 54 2.20 -0.12 3.61
N GLY A 55 2.26 0.04 2.27
CA GLY A 55 1.58 1.13 1.58
C GLY A 55 2.48 2.33 1.32
N CYS A 56 1.93 3.48 0.92
CA CYS A 56 2.74 4.60 0.42
C CYS A 56 3.72 5.16 1.46
N VAL A 57 3.40 5.06 2.76
CA VAL A 57 4.23 5.59 3.87
C VAL A 57 5.61 4.93 3.88
N SER A 58 5.67 3.68 3.42
CA SER A 58 6.90 2.93 3.32
C SER A 58 7.82 3.35 2.17
N GLN A 59 7.32 4.07 1.16
CA GLN A 59 7.95 4.09 -0.16
C GLN A 59 8.64 5.41 -0.52
N LEU A 60 8.37 6.50 0.19
CA LEU A 60 8.83 7.85 -0.17
C LEU A 60 10.30 8.06 0.20
N ASN A 61 11.21 8.11 -0.78
CA ASN A 61 12.60 8.44 -0.53
C ASN A 61 12.86 9.92 -0.86
N ILE A 62 13.58 10.62 0.02
CA ILE A 62 14.01 12.01 -0.10
C ILE A 62 14.73 12.26 -1.43
N ALA A 63 15.59 11.33 -1.85
CA ALA A 63 16.33 11.44 -3.10
C ALA A 63 15.43 11.47 -4.35
N ASP A 64 14.25 10.88 -4.28
CA ASP A 64 13.28 10.87 -5.39
C ASP A 64 12.33 12.06 -5.35
N ALA A 65 12.07 12.63 -4.17
CA ALA A 65 11.37 13.91 -4.03
C ALA A 65 12.14 15.05 -4.74
N CYS A 66 13.44 15.12 -4.49
CA CYS A 66 14.34 16.10 -5.13
C CYS A 66 14.42 15.91 -6.65
N LYS A 67 14.41 14.66 -7.15
CA LYS A 67 14.42 14.37 -8.60
C LYS A 67 13.09 14.66 -9.29
N ALA A 68 11.96 14.28 -8.68
CA ALA A 68 10.63 14.50 -9.25
C ALA A 68 10.24 15.98 -9.30
N ALA A 69 10.76 16.79 -8.37
CA ALA A 69 10.52 18.23 -8.31
C ALA A 69 11.47 19.07 -9.19
N ASN A 70 12.48 18.48 -9.84
CA ASN A 70 13.58 19.23 -10.47
C ASN A 70 14.19 20.29 -9.52
N MET A 71 14.15 20.03 -8.21
CA MET A 71 14.41 21.02 -7.17
C MET A 71 15.42 20.46 -6.18
N CYS A 72 16.64 21.02 -6.23
CA CYS A 72 17.74 20.74 -5.32
C CYS A 72 17.68 21.69 -4.13
N SER A 73 16.52 21.84 -3.48
CA SER A 73 16.42 22.62 -2.25
C SER A 73 16.01 21.73 -1.08
N THR A 74 16.73 21.94 0.01
CA THR A 74 16.63 21.33 1.33
C THR A 74 15.26 21.51 2.02
N ASP A 75 14.30 22.16 1.35
CA ASP A 75 12.98 22.53 1.89
C ASP A 75 11.86 21.58 1.45
N CYS A 76 12.17 20.41 0.88
CA CYS A 76 11.18 19.33 0.76
C CYS A 76 10.80 18.85 2.17
N PHE A 77 9.75 19.45 2.72
CA PHE A 77 9.22 19.11 4.03
C PHE A 77 9.01 17.60 4.17
N MET A 78 9.83 17.04 5.06
CA MET A 78 9.94 15.63 5.42
C MET A 78 8.66 15.17 6.10
N GLN A 79 7.84 14.41 5.39
CA GLN A 79 6.77 13.62 6.01
C GLN A 79 6.73 12.23 5.37
N ALA A 80 7.11 11.27 6.20
CA ALA A 80 7.25 9.83 5.97
C ALA A 80 8.23 9.42 4.88
N ALA A 81 9.52 9.40 5.25
CA ALA A 81 10.52 8.57 4.62
C ALA A 81 10.62 7.19 5.31
N PRO A 82 11.11 6.14 4.62
CA PRO A 82 11.42 4.86 5.24
C PRO A 82 12.28 5.00 6.51
N ASP A 83 13.12 6.03 6.57
CA ASP A 83 14.11 6.26 7.62
C ASP A 83 13.60 7.15 8.76
N GLU A 84 12.30 7.44 8.79
CA GLU A 84 11.67 8.11 9.94
C GLU A 84 11.95 7.36 11.26
N PRO A 85 12.16 8.07 12.38
CA PRO A 85 12.50 7.46 13.66
C PRO A 85 11.50 6.40 14.13
N TRP A 86 10.21 6.61 13.87
CA TRP A 86 9.13 5.71 14.29
C TRP A 86 9.06 4.43 13.43
N LEU A 87 9.66 4.42 12.24
CA LEU A 87 9.76 3.25 11.35
C LEU A 87 11.07 2.46 11.54
N LYS A 88 11.97 2.92 12.41
CA LYS A 88 13.21 2.21 12.75
C LYS A 88 12.89 0.84 13.36
N ASN A 89 13.56 -0.22 12.91
CA ASN A 89 13.34 -1.61 13.36
C ASN A 89 11.90 -2.10 13.17
N VAL A 90 11.28 -1.72 12.05
CA VAL A 90 9.97 -2.22 11.62
C VAL A 90 10.17 -2.89 10.27
N SER A 91 9.50 -4.02 10.05
CA SER A 91 9.46 -4.64 8.73
C SER A 91 8.55 -3.85 7.80
N ILE A 92 8.98 -3.64 6.55
CA ILE A 92 8.36 -2.70 5.63
C ILE A 92 8.16 -3.33 4.24
N VAL A 93 6.97 -3.15 3.66
CA VAL A 93 6.62 -3.55 2.30
C VAL A 93 6.15 -2.37 1.45
N GLY A 94 6.93 -2.07 0.43
CA GLY A 94 6.66 -1.06 -0.58
C GLY A 94 5.44 -1.35 -1.47
N VAL A 95 4.87 -0.31 -2.06
CA VAL A 95 3.66 -0.41 -2.91
C VAL A 95 3.86 -1.29 -4.15
N LYS A 96 5.09 -1.41 -4.65
CA LYS A 96 5.43 -2.24 -5.82
C LYS A 96 5.75 -3.69 -5.48
N GLN A 97 5.82 -4.03 -4.19
CA GLN A 97 6.26 -5.35 -3.72
C GLN A 97 5.23 -6.01 -2.79
N ILE A 98 3.96 -5.60 -2.90
CA ILE A 98 2.85 -6.14 -2.11
C ILE A 98 2.61 -7.64 -2.33
N ASP A 99 3.09 -8.17 -3.46
CA ASP A 99 3.15 -9.61 -3.80
C ASP A 99 4.05 -10.40 -2.83
N ARG A 100 5.07 -9.75 -2.27
CA ARG A 100 6.05 -10.34 -1.33
C ARG A 100 5.70 -10.14 0.15
N ILE A 101 4.46 -9.77 0.47
CA ILE A 101 4.03 -9.59 1.86
C ILE A 101 4.21 -10.84 2.71
N LEU A 102 4.07 -12.03 2.12
CA LEU A 102 4.22 -13.31 2.81
C LEU A 102 5.63 -13.47 3.39
N GLU A 103 6.66 -13.28 2.56
CA GLU A 103 8.07 -13.32 2.96
C GLU A 103 8.36 -12.36 4.11
N VAL A 104 7.84 -11.13 4.02
CA VAL A 104 8.07 -10.13 5.08
C VAL A 104 7.37 -10.54 6.37
N VAL A 105 6.16 -11.07 6.31
CA VAL A 105 5.44 -11.58 7.49
C VAL A 105 6.19 -12.74 8.14
N GLU A 106 6.66 -13.70 7.35
CA GLU A 106 7.41 -14.86 7.85
C GLU A 106 8.72 -14.46 8.54
N GLU A 107 9.51 -13.59 7.92
CA GLU A 107 10.75 -13.10 8.51
C GLU A 107 10.49 -12.26 9.76
N THR A 108 9.44 -11.44 9.76
CA THR A 108 9.06 -10.66 10.93
C THR A 108 8.68 -11.55 12.11
N LEU A 109 7.95 -12.65 11.86
CA LEU A 109 7.58 -13.62 12.91
C LEU A 109 8.79 -14.34 13.51
N LYS A 110 9.89 -14.47 12.76
CA LYS A 110 11.18 -14.99 13.27
C LYS A 110 11.97 -13.96 14.10
N GLY A 111 11.51 -12.71 14.14
CA GLY A 111 12.20 -11.60 14.80
C GLY A 111 13.12 -10.79 13.88
N ASN A 112 13.17 -11.12 12.58
CA ASN A 112 13.98 -10.39 11.62
C ASN A 112 13.25 -9.12 11.16
N THR A 113 14.01 -8.07 10.83
CA THR A 113 13.48 -6.85 10.22
C THR A 113 13.78 -6.87 8.73
N VAL A 114 12.74 -6.84 7.88
CA VAL A 114 12.89 -6.87 6.42
C VAL A 114 12.29 -5.62 5.80
N ARG A 115 13.03 -4.95 4.91
CA ARG A 115 12.58 -3.72 4.21
C ARG A 115 12.63 -3.94 2.70
N LEU A 116 11.46 -4.17 2.10
CA LEU A 116 11.30 -4.33 0.65
C LEU A 116 10.83 -3.03 0.01
N LEU A 117 11.79 -2.22 -0.47
CA LEU A 117 11.55 -0.85 -0.95
C LEU A 117 11.99 -0.60 -2.41
N SER A 118 12.35 -1.65 -3.13
CA SER A 118 12.82 -1.55 -4.51
C SER A 118 11.73 -1.04 -5.45
N ARG A 119 12.07 0.04 -6.18
CA ARG A 119 11.20 0.66 -7.19
C ARG A 119 11.40 0.07 -8.60
N LYS A 120 12.49 -0.68 -8.81
CA LYS A 120 12.93 -1.27 -10.09
C LYS A 120 12.21 -2.59 -10.37
N ARG A 121 10.88 -2.59 -10.27
CA ARG A 121 10.02 -3.73 -10.58
C ARG A 121 8.75 -3.25 -11.28
N PRO A 122 8.12 -4.10 -12.11
CA PRO A 122 6.76 -3.86 -12.53
C PRO A 122 5.83 -3.84 -11.31
N ASP A 123 4.70 -3.18 -11.47
CA ASP A 123 3.65 -3.19 -10.46
C ASP A 123 3.06 -4.60 -10.36
N ALA A 124 2.54 -4.96 -9.18
CA ALA A 124 1.98 -6.28 -8.99
C ALA A 124 0.69 -6.47 -9.83
N GLY A 125 0.54 -7.63 -10.45
CA GLY A 125 -0.61 -7.94 -11.30
C GLY A 125 -1.94 -7.99 -10.54
N LEU A 126 -3.04 -7.90 -11.29
CA LEU A 126 -4.38 -7.88 -10.72
C LEU A 126 -4.85 -9.25 -10.18
N SER A 127 -4.27 -10.33 -10.70
CA SER A 127 -4.55 -11.73 -10.36
C SER A 127 -4.10 -12.17 -8.97
N LEU A 128 -3.51 -11.27 -8.18
CA LEU A 128 -3.15 -11.57 -6.80
C LEU A 128 -4.38 -11.97 -5.98
N PRO A 129 -4.27 -12.97 -5.09
CA PRO A 129 -5.35 -13.37 -4.21
C PRO A 129 -5.90 -12.20 -3.38
N LYS A 130 -7.20 -11.95 -3.53
CA LYS A 130 -7.95 -10.90 -2.82
C LYS A 130 -8.95 -11.53 -1.86
N MET A 131 -9.14 -10.89 -0.71
CA MET A 131 -10.26 -11.19 0.17
C MET A 131 -11.23 -10.04 0.11
N ARG A 132 -12.48 -10.36 -0.22
CA ARG A 132 -13.56 -9.41 -0.29
C ARG A 132 -13.94 -8.97 1.13
N LYS A 133 -14.12 -7.67 1.32
CA LYS A 133 -14.65 -7.11 2.58
C LYS A 133 -16.17 -7.02 2.59
N ASN A 134 -16.78 -6.96 1.42
CA ASN A 134 -18.21 -6.81 1.21
C ASN A 134 -18.67 -7.78 0.13
N ASP A 135 -19.78 -8.48 0.36
CA ASP A 135 -20.32 -9.50 -0.53
C ASP A 135 -20.97 -8.92 -1.79
N LEU A 136 -21.32 -7.64 -1.79
CA LEU A 136 -21.99 -6.94 -2.89
C LEU A 136 -21.09 -5.98 -3.67
N VAL A 137 -19.98 -5.53 -3.08
CA VAL A 137 -19.10 -4.50 -3.67
C VAL A 137 -17.67 -5.00 -3.72
N GLU A 138 -17.02 -4.83 -4.87
CA GLU A 138 -15.60 -5.10 -5.07
C GLU A 138 -14.92 -3.89 -5.74
N VAL A 139 -13.72 -3.54 -5.28
CA VAL A 139 -12.95 -2.43 -5.85
C VAL A 139 -11.92 -2.98 -6.84
N LEU A 140 -12.11 -2.65 -8.12
CA LEU A 140 -11.18 -2.97 -9.19
C LEU A 140 -10.28 -1.77 -9.50
N ALA A 141 -8.98 -1.93 -9.35
CA ALA A 141 -8.01 -0.92 -9.78
C ALA A 141 -7.79 -1.05 -11.29
N ILE A 142 -8.07 0.02 -12.05
CA ILE A 142 -7.86 0.07 -13.51
C ILE A 142 -6.48 0.60 -13.91
N ASN A 143 -5.82 1.32 -12.99
CA ASN A 143 -4.50 1.88 -13.18
C ASN A 143 -3.76 2.05 -11.84
N THR A 144 -2.49 2.42 -11.93
CA THR A 144 -1.65 2.89 -10.82
C THR A 144 -0.86 4.12 -11.27
N GLY A 145 -0.45 4.98 -10.33
CA GLY A 145 0.28 6.20 -10.65
C GLY A 145 -0.60 7.33 -11.18
N CYS A 146 0.03 8.37 -11.73
CA CYS A 146 -0.65 9.54 -12.30
C CYS A 146 0.20 10.12 -13.44
N LEU A 147 -0.40 10.79 -14.43
CA LEU A 147 0.34 11.50 -15.48
C LEU A 147 0.84 12.86 -15.00
N ASN A 148 0.13 13.50 -14.08
CA ASN A 148 0.40 14.87 -13.66
C ASN A 148 1.67 15.00 -12.80
N HIS A 149 2.21 16.22 -12.79
CA HIS A 149 3.36 16.63 -11.98
C HIS A 149 2.98 17.75 -11.01
N CYS A 150 1.86 17.58 -10.29
CA CYS A 150 1.40 18.60 -9.34
C CYS A 150 2.45 18.76 -8.23
N THR A 151 2.79 20.01 -7.90
CA THR A 151 3.84 20.38 -6.93
C THR A 151 3.63 19.78 -5.53
N TYR A 152 2.40 19.46 -5.15
CA TYR A 152 2.03 18.90 -3.85
C TYR A 152 1.79 17.38 -3.85
N CYS A 153 1.83 16.71 -5.01
CA CYS A 153 1.28 15.36 -5.16
C CYS A 153 2.24 14.25 -4.69
N LYS A 154 2.05 13.80 -3.44
CA LYS A 154 2.75 12.61 -2.90
C LYS A 154 2.42 11.31 -3.64
N THR A 155 1.27 11.20 -4.31
CA THR A 155 0.86 10.00 -5.04
C THR A 155 1.84 9.67 -6.17
N LYS A 156 2.18 10.66 -7.01
CA LYS A 156 3.15 10.50 -8.10
C LYS A 156 4.52 10.09 -7.56
N MET A 157 4.95 10.70 -6.44
CA MET A 157 6.22 10.40 -5.79
C MET A 157 6.31 8.98 -5.22
N ALA A 158 5.19 8.43 -4.75
CA ALA A 158 5.12 7.10 -4.16
C ALA A 158 4.87 5.99 -5.19
N ARG A 159 3.99 6.23 -6.19
CA ARG A 159 3.53 5.21 -7.15
C ARG A 159 4.18 5.33 -8.54
N GLY A 160 4.70 6.51 -8.89
CA GLY A 160 5.29 6.79 -10.19
C GLY A 160 4.28 7.21 -11.27
N ASP A 161 4.72 7.14 -12.52
CA ASP A 161 3.91 7.48 -13.69
C ASP A 161 2.69 6.57 -13.85
N LEU A 162 1.67 7.10 -14.53
CA LEU A 162 0.45 6.37 -14.84
C LEU A 162 0.78 5.09 -15.62
N LYS A 163 0.25 3.97 -15.14
CA LYS A 163 0.22 2.70 -15.86
C LYS A 163 -1.17 2.09 -15.72
N SER A 164 -1.81 1.85 -16.85
CA SER A 164 -3.07 1.12 -16.91
C SER A 164 -2.82 -0.38 -16.87
N TYR A 165 -3.72 -1.12 -16.24
CA TYR A 165 -3.71 -2.58 -16.35
C TYR A 165 -4.26 -2.99 -17.73
N PRO A 166 -3.80 -4.11 -18.30
CA PRO A 166 -4.32 -4.62 -19.57
C PRO A 166 -5.79 -5.01 -19.44
N LEU A 167 -6.55 -4.84 -20.53
CA LEU A 167 -7.99 -5.09 -20.54
C LEU A 167 -8.31 -6.55 -20.19
N GLU A 168 -7.47 -7.47 -20.65
CA GLU A 168 -7.61 -8.90 -20.44
C GLU A 168 -7.58 -9.25 -18.94
N GLU A 169 -6.64 -8.68 -18.18
CA GLU A 169 -6.57 -8.87 -16.72
C GLU A 169 -7.78 -8.27 -16.00
N LEU A 170 -8.30 -7.12 -16.48
CA LEU A 170 -9.48 -6.49 -15.91
C LEU A 170 -10.72 -7.36 -16.12
N VAL A 171 -10.92 -7.86 -17.35
CA VAL A 171 -12.05 -8.73 -17.71
C VAL A 171 -11.96 -10.06 -16.96
N GLU A 172 -10.78 -10.66 -16.86
CA GLU A 172 -10.56 -11.89 -16.10
C GLU A 172 -10.89 -11.68 -14.62
N GLN A 173 -10.40 -10.60 -14.02
CA GLN A 173 -10.68 -10.32 -12.62
C GLN A 173 -12.18 -10.13 -12.34
N VAL A 174 -12.90 -9.43 -13.22
CA VAL A 174 -14.35 -9.27 -13.12
C VAL A 174 -15.08 -10.60 -13.29
N SER A 175 -14.65 -11.42 -14.26
CA SER A 175 -15.29 -12.71 -14.56
C SER A 175 -15.14 -13.70 -13.40
N ASN A 176 -14.04 -13.62 -12.66
CA ASN A 176 -13.79 -14.43 -11.47
C ASN A 176 -14.64 -14.04 -10.25
N LEU A 177 -15.40 -12.94 -10.30
CA LEU A 177 -16.35 -12.56 -9.26
C LEU A 177 -17.67 -13.33 -9.41
N SER A 178 -17.60 -14.66 -9.28
CA SER A 178 -18.77 -15.54 -9.30
C SER A 178 -19.73 -15.17 -8.16
N GLY A 179 -20.95 -14.73 -8.49
CA GLY A 179 -22.01 -14.44 -7.50
C GLY A 179 -22.68 -13.07 -7.62
N MET A 180 -22.24 -12.18 -8.52
CA MET A 180 -22.97 -10.95 -8.82
C MET A 180 -24.12 -11.24 -9.80
N THR A 181 -25.34 -11.35 -9.29
CA THR A 181 -26.58 -11.50 -10.08
C THR A 181 -26.91 -10.26 -10.91
N SER A 182 -26.34 -9.11 -10.56
CA SER A 182 -26.39 -7.88 -11.34
C SER A 182 -25.10 -7.06 -11.10
N THR A 183 -24.24 -6.99 -12.10
CA THR A 183 -22.98 -6.24 -11.99
C THR A 183 -23.20 -4.78 -12.38
N PHE A 184 -23.33 -3.91 -11.38
CA PHE A 184 -23.31 -2.47 -11.58
C PHE A 184 -21.87 -1.96 -11.45
N PHE A 185 -21.28 -1.51 -12.55
CA PHE A 185 -19.97 -0.86 -12.52
C PHE A 185 -20.14 0.61 -12.15
N VAL A 186 -19.83 0.95 -10.90
CA VAL A 186 -19.66 2.35 -10.52
C VAL A 186 -18.20 2.70 -10.76
N PHE A 187 -17.94 3.38 -11.88
CA PHE A 187 -16.63 3.96 -12.15
C PHE A 187 -16.41 5.14 -11.20
N TRP A 188 -15.65 4.89 -10.13
CA TRP A 188 -15.08 5.96 -9.32
C TRP A 188 -13.91 6.58 -10.09
N SER A 189 -14.22 7.47 -11.02
CA SER A 189 -13.30 8.54 -11.35
C SER A 189 -13.33 9.50 -10.16
N THR A 190 -12.30 9.50 -9.32
CA THR A 190 -12.10 10.65 -8.44
C THR A 190 -11.92 11.83 -9.38
N PRO A 191 -12.84 12.80 -9.42
CA PRO A 191 -12.75 13.91 -10.34
C PRO A 191 -11.39 14.59 -10.14
N GLU A 192 -10.81 15.03 -11.25
CA GLU A 192 -9.66 15.90 -11.26
C GLU A 192 -9.83 17.01 -10.21
N PHE A 193 -9.18 16.87 -9.06
CA PHE A 193 -9.01 17.95 -8.09
C PHE A 193 -7.90 18.91 -8.56
N CYS A 194 -7.78 19.08 -9.89
CA CYS A 194 -6.69 19.77 -10.56
C CYS A 194 -7.24 20.89 -11.47
N GLU A 195 -8.28 21.58 -11.02
CA GLU A 195 -8.61 22.93 -11.50
C GLU A 195 -8.86 23.83 -10.29
N ARG A 196 -7.77 24.44 -9.80
CA ARG A 196 -7.66 25.84 -9.37
C ARG A 196 -6.25 26.15 -8.90
#